data_AF-A0A2I1HXH1-F1
#
_entry.id   AF-A0A2I1HXH1-F1
#
_cell.length_a   1.000
_cell.length_b   1.000
_cell.length_c   1.000
_cell.angle_alpha   90.00
_cell.angle_beta   90.00
_cell.angle_gamma   90.00
#
_symmetry.space_group_name_H-M   'P 1'
#
loop_
_entity.id
_entity.type
_entity.pdbx_description
1 polymer ?
#
loop_
_entity_poly.entity_id
_entity_poly.type
_entity_poly.pdbx_seq_one_letter_code
_entity_poly.pdbx_strand_id
1 'polypeptide(L)'
;FVEIFINVLADQLVRFSSSQFFTVDKLEESNIRILILRNLIDVSRDFATNSIKTKEAQLESTSAIDADDEKACHSTIVQWDDSNQLIVFFNSQTPDTISVLYRDRNKVHENIKTFLKSQTIGDQTKWELDDYNSMSSEVLSLKLEYLARRTTEKLDLPEYALS
;
A
#
# COMPACT_ATOMS: atom_id res chain seq x y z
N PHE A 1 -14.14 -11.50 8.05
CA PHE A 1 -13.25 -11.84 6.92
C PHE A 1 -13.85 -11.42 5.60
N VAL A 2 -14.87 -12.15 5.11
CA VAL A 2 -15.41 -12.01 3.74
C VAL A 2 -15.85 -10.58 3.43
N GLU A 3 -16.59 -9.95 4.34
CA GLU A 3 -17.05 -8.56 4.17
C GLU A 3 -15.88 -7.57 4.01
N ILE A 4 -14.89 -7.62 4.91
CA ILE A 4 -13.70 -6.76 4.87
C ILE A 4 -12.92 -6.99 3.56
N PHE A 5 -12.72 -8.25 3.20
CA PHE A 5 -12.04 -8.64 1.95
C PHE A 5 -12.75 -8.05 0.73
N ILE A 6 -14.08 -8.25 0.63
CA ILE A 6 -14.88 -7.76 -0.50
C ILE A 6 -14.85 -6.24 -0.55
N ASN A 7 -15.00 -5.55 0.57
CA ASN A 7 -15.03 -4.09 0.61
C ASN A 7 -13.70 -3.48 0.15
N VAL A 8 -12.57 -4.00 0.65
CA VAL A 8 -11.23 -3.52 0.27
C VAL A 8 -10.94 -3.83 -1.20
N LEU A 9 -11.21 -5.07 -1.64
CA LEU A 9 -10.99 -5.45 -3.02
C LEU A 9 -11.87 -4.65 -3.98
N ALA A 10 -13.14 -4.42 -3.64
CA ALA A 10 -14.06 -3.63 -4.46
C ALA A 10 -13.57 -2.18 -4.62
N ASP A 11 -13.16 -1.50 -3.55
CA ASP A 11 -12.61 -0.13 -3.65
C ASP A 11 -11.37 -0.09 -4.55
N GLN A 12 -10.46 -1.05 -4.37
CA GLN A 12 -9.25 -1.15 -5.19
C GLN A 12 -9.56 -1.46 -6.66
N LEU A 13 -10.55 -2.31 -6.96
CA LEU A 13 -10.97 -2.64 -8.32
C LEU A 13 -11.65 -1.46 -9.02
N VAL A 14 -12.45 -0.66 -8.30
CA VAL A 14 -13.01 0.58 -8.85
C VAL A 14 -11.87 1.49 -9.32
N ARG A 15 -10.87 1.74 -8.47
CA ARG A 15 -9.70 2.57 -8.81
C ARG A 15 -8.88 1.98 -9.97
N PHE A 16 -8.66 0.66 -9.95
CA PHE A 16 -7.96 -0.04 -11.02
C PHE A 16 -8.67 0.12 -12.37
N SER A 17 -10.00 -0.04 -12.40
CA SER A 17 -10.81 0.10 -13.61
C SER A 17 -10.88 1.54 -14.14
N SER A 18 -10.81 2.53 -13.25
CA SER A 18 -10.81 3.96 -13.61
C SER A 18 -9.44 4.45 -14.07
N SER A 19 -8.37 3.66 -13.91
CA SER A 19 -7.02 4.07 -14.29
C SER A 19 -6.85 4.15 -15.80
N GLN A 20 -6.37 5.30 -16.29
CA GLN A 20 -6.08 5.53 -17.71
C GLN A 20 -4.90 4.69 -18.26
N PHE A 21 -4.16 3.99 -17.40
CA PHE A 21 -3.12 3.06 -17.82
C PHE A 21 -3.65 1.71 -18.27
N PHE A 22 -4.83 1.31 -17.77
CA PHE A 22 -5.37 -0.03 -18.02
C PHE A 22 -6.49 -0.04 -19.06
N THR A 23 -6.66 1.07 -19.79
CA THR A 23 -7.62 1.17 -20.91
C THR A 23 -7.31 0.16 -22.02
N VAL A 24 -8.37 -0.21 -22.76
CA VAL A 24 -8.34 -1.27 -23.77
C VAL A 24 -7.33 -0.96 -24.89
N ASP A 25 -7.06 0.31 -25.18
CA ASP A 25 -6.15 0.70 -26.27
C ASP A 25 -4.66 0.53 -25.93
N LYS A 26 -4.30 0.40 -24.64
CA LYS A 26 -2.92 0.15 -24.18
C LYS A 26 -2.65 -1.36 -23.95
N LEU A 27 -3.31 -2.21 -24.75
CA LEU A 27 -3.51 -3.65 -24.48
C LEU A 27 -2.26 -4.54 -24.46
N GLU A 28 -1.11 -4.05 -24.93
CA GLU A 28 0.14 -4.82 -25.03
C GLU A 28 0.67 -5.28 -23.64
N GLU A 29 0.19 -4.70 -22.53
CA GLU A 29 0.62 -5.02 -21.16
C GLU A 29 -0.31 -6.00 -20.39
N SER A 30 -0.88 -7.00 -21.07
CA SER A 30 -1.78 -8.01 -20.46
C SER A 30 -1.19 -8.67 -19.20
N ASN A 31 0.11 -8.97 -19.21
CA ASN A 31 0.80 -9.63 -18.10
C ASN A 31 0.89 -8.74 -16.84
N ILE A 32 1.03 -7.42 -17.00
CA ILE A 32 1.14 -6.48 -15.87
C ILE A 32 -0.23 -6.30 -15.20
N ARG A 33 -1.31 -6.22 -15.99
CA ARG A 33 -2.68 -6.19 -15.44
C ARG A 33 -2.97 -7.42 -14.59
N ILE A 34 -2.63 -8.61 -15.07
CA ILE A 34 -2.81 -9.85 -14.31
C ILE A 34 -1.98 -9.82 -13.02
N LEU A 35 -0.74 -9.34 -13.10
CA LEU A 35 0.14 -9.23 -11.92
C LEU A 35 -0.41 -8.27 -10.87
N ILE A 36 -0.85 -7.07 -11.27
CA ILE A 36 -1.44 -6.09 -10.38
C ILE A 36 -2.74 -6.62 -9.78
N LEU A 37 -3.60 -7.24 -10.59
CA LEU A 37 -4.85 -7.82 -10.11
C LEU A 37 -4.61 -8.93 -9.05
N ARG A 38 -3.65 -9.82 -9.29
CA ARG A 38 -3.24 -10.83 -8.30
C ARG A 38 -2.74 -10.19 -7.02
N ASN A 39 -1.90 -9.16 -7.14
CA ASN A 39 -1.42 -8.42 -5.99
C ASN A 39 -2.55 -7.76 -5.19
N LEU A 40 -3.53 -7.11 -5.85
CA LEU A 40 -4.70 -6.52 -5.16
C LEU A 40 -5.51 -7.57 -4.41
N ILE A 41 -5.68 -8.77 -4.98
CA ILE A 41 -6.36 -9.90 -4.33
C ILE A 41 -5.58 -10.36 -3.09
N ASP A 42 -4.26 -10.53 -3.21
CA ASP A 42 -3.43 -11.00 -2.11
C ASP A 42 -3.35 -9.96 -0.98
N VAL A 43 -3.16 -8.68 -1.30
CA VAL A 43 -3.18 -7.58 -0.32
C VAL A 43 -4.54 -7.49 0.38
N SER A 44 -5.65 -7.60 -0.36
CA SER A 44 -6.99 -7.59 0.23
C SER A 44 -7.21 -8.78 1.16
N ARG A 45 -6.70 -9.97 0.79
CA ARG A 45 -6.77 -11.18 1.62
C ARG A 45 -6.00 -10.99 2.91
N ASP A 46 -4.76 -10.55 2.81
CA ASP A 46 -3.87 -10.38 3.96
C ASP A 46 -4.39 -9.29 4.90
N PHE A 47 -4.88 -8.18 4.35
CA PHE A 47 -5.54 -7.14 5.14
C PHE A 47 -6.75 -7.67 5.90
N ALA A 48 -7.63 -8.44 5.24
CA ALA A 48 -8.81 -9.00 5.90
C ALA A 48 -8.46 -10.05 6.96
N THR A 49 -7.43 -10.87 6.74
CA THR A 49 -6.93 -11.83 7.73
C THR A 49 -6.34 -11.11 8.94
N ASN A 50 -5.48 -10.11 8.71
CA ASN A 50 -4.85 -9.35 9.78
C ASN A 50 -5.87 -8.53 10.58
N SER A 51 -6.86 -7.93 9.91
CA SER A 51 -7.91 -7.17 10.59
C SER A 51 -8.71 -8.02 11.60
N ILE A 52 -8.99 -9.28 11.28
CA ILE A 52 -9.68 -10.18 12.21
C ILE A 52 -8.78 -10.60 13.36
N LYS A 53 -7.55 -11.02 13.06
CA LYS A 53 -6.58 -11.42 14.08
C LYS A 53 -6.37 -10.31 15.10
N THR A 54 -6.25 -9.06 14.63
CA THR A 54 -6.13 -7.89 15.51
C THR A 54 -7.40 -7.66 16.32
N LYS A 55 -8.59 -7.80 15.71
CA LYS A 55 -9.86 -7.64 16.42
C LYS A 55 -10.04 -8.70 17.52
N GLU A 56 -9.68 -9.95 17.25
CA GLU A 56 -9.70 -11.05 18.22
C GLU A 56 -8.73 -10.76 19.37
N ALA A 57 -7.49 -10.39 19.06
CA ALA A 57 -6.49 -10.02 20.06
C ALA A 57 -6.94 -8.84 20.94
N GLN A 58 -7.56 -7.80 20.37
CA GLN A 58 -8.08 -6.65 21.12
C GLN A 58 -9.25 -7.03 22.05
N LEU A 59 -10.15 -7.91 21.59
CA LEU A 59 -11.25 -8.42 22.42
C LEU A 59 -10.70 -9.23 23.61
N GLU A 60 -9.69 -10.06 23.38
CA GLU A 60 -8.99 -10.79 24.43
C GLU A 60 -8.34 -9.83 25.44
N SER A 61 -7.67 -8.75 24.99
CA SER A 61 -7.09 -7.75 25.90
C SER A 61 -8.14 -7.06 26.80
N THR A 62 -9.29 -6.69 26.23
CA THR A 62 -10.34 -5.99 27.00
C THR A 62 -11.07 -6.87 28.01
N SER A 63 -10.97 -8.19 27.87
CA SER A 63 -11.56 -9.16 28.80
C SER A 63 -10.59 -9.64 29.88
N ALA A 64 -9.28 -9.46 29.68
CA ALA A 64 -8.24 -9.68 30.68
C ALA A 64 -8.06 -8.42 31.56
N ILE A 65 -8.89 -8.28 32.60
CA ILE A 65 -8.83 -7.14 33.54
C ILE A 65 -7.71 -7.31 34.59
N ASP A 66 -7.12 -8.49 34.75
CA ASP A 66 -6.10 -8.74 35.78
C ASP A 66 -4.85 -9.44 35.22
N ALA A 67 -3.70 -8.93 35.67
CA ALA A 67 -2.31 -9.39 35.49
C ALA A 67 -1.54 -8.81 34.29
N ASP A 68 -0.44 -8.12 34.61
CA ASP A 68 0.94 -8.03 34.06
C ASP A 68 1.29 -8.52 32.62
N ASP A 69 0.31 -8.74 31.74
CA ASP A 69 0.40 -9.39 30.43
C ASP A 69 0.35 -8.38 29.26
N GLU A 70 0.62 -7.10 29.50
CA GLU A 70 0.78 -6.09 28.43
C GLU A 70 1.78 -6.56 27.36
N LYS A 71 2.81 -7.31 27.77
CA LYS A 71 3.86 -7.79 26.88
C LYS A 71 3.43 -8.99 26.02
N ALA A 72 2.54 -9.84 26.51
CA ALA A 72 2.04 -10.99 25.76
C ALA A 72 1.03 -10.55 24.69
N CYS A 73 0.21 -9.54 24.99
CA CYS A 73 -0.85 -9.10 24.09
C CYS A 73 -0.35 -8.29 22.89
N HIS A 74 0.78 -7.58 23.02
CA HIS A 74 1.44 -6.89 21.90
C HIS A 74 2.06 -7.84 20.87
N SER A 75 2.31 -9.11 21.24
CA SER A 75 2.96 -10.08 20.35
C SER A 75 2.06 -10.64 19.24
N THR A 76 0.74 -10.54 19.40
CA THR A 76 -0.26 -11.09 18.46
C THR A 76 -0.62 -10.10 17.34
N ILE A 77 -0.32 -8.81 17.52
CA ILE A 77 -0.45 -7.83 16.45
C ILE A 77 0.63 -8.17 15.42
N VAL A 78 0.22 -8.79 14.31
CA VAL A 78 1.10 -9.09 13.18
C VAL A 78 1.80 -7.79 12.78
N GLN A 79 3.08 -7.69 13.11
CA GLN A 79 3.88 -6.59 12.62
C GLN A 79 3.89 -6.70 11.10
N TRP A 80 3.55 -5.61 10.43
CA TRP A 80 3.68 -5.47 8.98
C TRP A 80 5.10 -5.79 8.47
N ASP A 81 6.06 -5.92 9.38
CA ASP A 81 7.42 -6.33 9.13
C ASP A 81 7.55 -7.74 8.51
N ASP A 82 6.68 -8.69 8.83
CA ASP A 82 6.86 -10.06 8.35
C ASP A 82 6.43 -10.30 6.90
N SER A 83 5.78 -9.31 6.25
CA SER A 83 5.33 -9.42 4.87
C SER A 83 5.95 -8.36 3.96
N ASN A 84 6.56 -8.79 2.86
CA ASN A 84 6.99 -7.88 1.79
C ASN A 84 5.85 -7.62 0.81
N GLN A 85 4.68 -7.27 1.36
CA GLN A 85 3.49 -6.99 0.56
C GLN A 85 3.71 -5.70 -0.22
N LEU A 86 3.59 -5.83 -1.54
CA LEU A 86 3.66 -4.70 -2.44
C LEU A 86 2.29 -4.03 -2.47
N ILE A 87 2.22 -2.76 -2.09
CA ILE A 87 0.98 -1.99 -2.01
C ILE A 87 0.90 -1.06 -3.22
N VAL A 88 -0.14 -1.21 -4.02
CA VAL A 88 -0.37 -0.39 -5.21
C VAL A 88 -1.29 0.79 -4.87
N PHE A 89 -0.85 2.00 -5.19
CA PHE A 89 -1.58 3.25 -5.02
C PHE A 89 -1.97 3.84 -6.36
N PHE A 90 -3.27 4.10 -6.51
CA PHE A 90 -3.81 4.89 -7.61
C PHE A 90 -3.85 6.34 -7.15
N ASN A 91 -2.92 7.16 -7.63
CA ASN A 91 -2.76 8.52 -7.14
C ASN A 91 -3.98 9.37 -7.50
N SER A 92 -4.60 9.99 -6.49
CA SER A 92 -5.76 10.87 -6.68
C SER A 92 -5.39 12.17 -7.40
N GLN A 93 -4.22 12.72 -7.11
CA GLN A 93 -3.78 14.00 -7.66
C GLN A 93 -3.23 13.88 -9.08
N THR A 94 -2.65 12.73 -9.42
CA THR A 94 -2.09 12.41 -10.73
C THR A 94 -2.71 11.10 -11.22
N PRO A 95 -3.93 11.14 -11.79
CA PRO A 95 -4.64 9.95 -12.26
C PRO A 95 -3.86 9.14 -13.30
N ASP A 96 -2.92 9.81 -13.97
CA ASP A 96 -1.99 9.26 -14.94
C ASP A 96 -0.69 8.79 -14.29
N THR A 97 -0.69 8.44 -13.01
CA THR A 97 0.47 7.80 -12.35
C THR A 97 0.02 6.77 -11.32
N ILE A 98 0.65 5.61 -11.33
CA ILE A 98 0.49 4.56 -10.31
C ILE A 98 1.76 4.50 -9.49
N SER A 99 1.60 4.64 -8.17
CA SER A 99 2.68 4.52 -7.21
C SER A 99 2.65 3.17 -6.54
N VAL A 100 3.82 2.69 -6.11
CA VAL A 100 3.92 1.40 -5.43
C VAL A 100 4.80 1.53 -4.20
N LEU A 101 4.29 1.05 -3.07
CA LEU A 101 5.04 0.93 -1.83
C LEU A 101 5.49 -0.52 -1.64
N TYR A 102 6.72 -0.69 -1.18
CA TYR A 102 7.36 -1.97 -0.94
C TYR A 102 8.37 -1.78 0.20
N ARG A 103 8.69 -2.86 0.90
CA ARG A 103 9.67 -2.80 2.01
C ARG A 103 11.10 -3.04 1.50
N ASP A 104 11.28 -4.08 0.69
CA ASP A 104 12.54 -4.41 0.04
C ASP A 104 12.41 -4.26 -1.49
N ARG A 105 13.19 -3.34 -2.06
CA ARG A 105 13.25 -3.09 -3.50
C ARG A 105 13.72 -4.30 -4.31
N ASN A 106 14.52 -5.19 -3.72
CA ASN A 106 15.05 -6.36 -4.41
C ASN A 106 14.00 -7.47 -4.59
N LYS A 107 12.97 -7.48 -3.74
CA LYS A 107 11.85 -8.43 -3.80
C LYS A 107 10.74 -7.98 -4.75
N VAL A 108 10.86 -6.81 -5.36
CA VAL A 108 9.89 -6.30 -6.35
C VAL A 108 10.09 -7.04 -7.69
N HIS A 109 9.01 -7.58 -8.24
CA HIS A 109 9.03 -8.30 -9.51
C HIS A 109 9.47 -7.39 -10.67
N GLU A 110 10.29 -7.90 -11.58
CA GLU A 110 10.89 -7.11 -12.67
C GLU A 110 9.86 -6.43 -13.57
N ASN A 111 8.77 -7.14 -13.93
CA ASN A 111 7.64 -6.54 -14.65
C ASN A 111 7.06 -5.27 -13.99
N ILE A 112 7.04 -5.20 -12.65
CA ILE A 112 6.59 -4.00 -11.92
C ILE A 112 7.62 -2.89 -12.06
N LYS A 113 8.92 -3.20 -12.03
CA LYS A 113 9.98 -2.22 -12.26
C LYS A 113 9.90 -1.65 -13.67
N THR A 114 9.76 -2.50 -14.68
CA THR A 114 9.57 -2.08 -16.07
C THR A 114 8.33 -1.21 -16.22
N PHE A 115 7.23 -1.54 -15.53
CA PHE A 115 6.00 -0.75 -15.51
C PHE A 115 6.17 0.61 -14.82
N LEU A 116 6.89 0.70 -13.70
CA LEU A 116 7.15 1.98 -13.05
C LEU A 116 8.11 2.85 -13.86
N LYS A 117 9.08 2.21 -14.51
CA LYS A 117 10.01 2.87 -15.43
C LYS A 117 9.30 3.46 -16.65
N SER A 118 8.31 2.77 -17.22
CA SER A 118 7.54 3.26 -18.38
C SER A 118 6.70 4.49 -18.05
N GLN A 119 6.37 4.71 -16.77
CA GLN A 119 5.65 5.89 -16.29
C GLN A 119 6.55 7.12 -16.07
N THR A 120 7.88 6.96 -16.07
CA THR A 120 8.80 8.05 -15.76
C THR A 120 9.03 8.93 -16.99
N ILE A 121 8.72 10.22 -16.86
CA ILE A 121 8.99 11.23 -17.89
C ILE A 121 10.44 11.71 -17.72
N GLY A 122 11.38 11.19 -18.52
CA GLY A 122 12.78 11.62 -18.48
C GLY A 122 13.80 10.55 -18.91
N ASP A 123 15.03 10.70 -18.44
CA ASP A 123 16.14 9.77 -18.73
C ASP A 123 15.95 8.44 -18.01
N GLN A 124 15.39 7.47 -18.73
CA GLN A 124 15.16 6.11 -18.27
C GLN A 124 16.45 5.36 -17.89
N THR A 125 17.64 5.85 -18.25
CA THR A 125 18.90 5.18 -17.91
C THR A 125 19.30 5.36 -16.45
N LYS A 126 18.77 6.40 -15.77
CA LYS A 126 19.02 6.68 -14.34
C LYS A 126 17.89 6.24 -13.42
N TRP A 127 16.86 5.60 -13.98
CA TRP A 127 15.71 5.18 -13.19
C TRP A 127 16.08 4.01 -12.28
N GLU A 128 15.87 4.19 -10.97
CA GLU A 128 16.01 3.14 -9.96
C GLU A 128 14.84 3.19 -8.97
N LEU A 129 14.58 2.05 -8.33
CA LEU A 129 13.64 2.00 -7.22
C LEU A 129 14.26 2.64 -5.98
N ASP A 130 13.50 3.56 -5.40
CA ASP A 130 13.74 4.18 -4.12
C ASP A 130 14.05 3.15 -3.02
N ASP A 131 15.09 3.41 -2.23
CA ASP A 131 15.38 2.62 -1.05
C ASP A 131 14.86 3.35 0.20
N TYR A 132 13.67 2.96 0.66
CA TYR A 132 13.05 3.57 1.83
C TYR A 132 13.86 3.36 3.12
N ASN A 133 14.72 2.35 3.19
CA ASN A 133 15.53 2.07 4.38
C ASN A 133 16.69 3.05 4.54
N SER A 134 17.12 3.70 3.46
CA SER A 134 18.18 4.72 3.49
C SER A 134 17.64 6.16 3.48
N MET A 135 16.32 6.34 3.35
CA MET A 135 15.69 7.66 3.41
C MET A 135 15.62 8.19 4.85
N SER A 136 15.86 9.50 5.00
CA SER A 136 15.56 10.20 6.25
C SER A 136 14.04 10.23 6.51
N SER A 137 13.65 10.28 7.79
CA SER A 137 12.24 10.34 8.19
C SER A 137 11.45 11.47 7.52
N GLU A 138 12.04 12.66 7.39
CA GLU A 138 11.37 13.83 6.78
C GLU A 138 11.00 13.58 5.31
N VAL A 139 11.94 13.03 4.54
CA VAL A 139 11.75 12.69 3.12
C VAL A 139 10.71 11.57 2.96
N LEU A 140 10.76 10.55 3.82
CA LEU A 140 9.79 9.46 3.80
C LEU A 140 8.37 9.98 4.12
N SER A 141 8.22 10.82 5.14
CA SER A 141 6.94 11.41 5.51
C SER A 141 6.36 12.28 4.40
N LEU A 142 7.16 13.15 3.79
CA LEU A 142 6.73 13.97 2.64
C LEU A 142 6.22 13.09 1.48
N LYS A 143 6.90 11.97 1.22
CA LYS A 143 6.51 11.04 0.17
C LYS A 143 5.21 10.31 0.49
N LEU A 144 5.05 9.82 1.73
CA LEU A 144 3.83 9.18 2.18
C LEU A 144 2.64 10.16 2.18
N GLU A 145 2.88 11.41 2.57
CA GLU A 145 1.90 12.49 2.49
C GLU A 145 1.44 12.70 1.05
N TYR A 146 2.37 12.76 0.10
CA TYR A 146 2.05 12.89 -1.32
C TYR A 146 1.16 11.73 -1.82
N LEU A 147 1.46 10.49 -1.42
CA LEU A 147 0.68 9.31 -1.79
C LEU A 147 -0.73 9.32 -1.16
N ALA A 148 -0.85 9.80 0.08
CA ALA A 148 -2.10 9.82 0.82
C ALA A 148 -3.01 11.01 0.45
N ARG A 149 -2.43 12.10 -0.07
CA ARG A 149 -3.17 13.32 -0.37
C ARG A 149 -4.19 13.13 -1.49
N ARG A 150 -5.42 13.58 -1.21
CA ARG A 150 -6.52 13.63 -2.17
C ARG A 150 -6.64 14.96 -2.91
N THR A 151 -6.19 16.05 -2.29
CA THR A 151 -6.33 17.41 -2.81
C THR A 151 -5.00 18.14 -2.77
N THR A 152 -4.81 19.10 -3.67
CA THR A 152 -3.64 19.97 -3.75
C THR A 152 -3.73 21.18 -2.81
N GLU A 153 -4.89 21.40 -2.21
CA GLU A 153 -5.13 22.48 -1.26
C GLU A 153 -4.31 22.31 0.02
N LYS A 154 -4.07 23.43 0.72
CA LYS A 154 -3.45 23.40 2.03
C LYS A 154 -4.43 22.74 3.01
N LEU A 155 -4.07 21.56 3.49
CA LEU A 155 -4.82 20.90 4.54
C LEU A 155 -4.59 21.65 5.85
N ASP A 156 -5.66 22.18 6.43
CA ASP A 156 -5.64 22.76 7.77
C ASP A 156 -5.72 21.61 8.78
N LEU A 157 -4.57 21.01 9.05
CA LEU A 157 -4.45 19.87 9.95
C LEU A 157 -4.07 20.36 11.35
N PRO A 158 -4.66 19.75 12.39
CA PRO A 158 -4.25 20.05 13.75
C PRO A 158 -2.80 19.62 13.99
N GLU A 159 -2.12 20.29 14.93
CA GLU A 159 -0.68 20.15 15.19
C GLU A 159 -0.24 18.70 15.47
N TYR A 160 -1.15 17.89 16.02
CA TYR A 160 -0.93 16.46 16.31
C TYR A 160 -1.02 15.54 15.08
N ALA A 161 -1.53 16.00 13.94
CA ALA A 161 -1.69 15.17 12.74
C ALA A 161 -0.37 14.95 11.98
N LEU A 162 0.67 15.71 12.33
CA LEU A 162 1.98 15.69 11.67
C LEU A 162 3.15 15.39 12.65
N SER A 163 2.86 15.15 13.94
CA SER A 163 3.85 14.78 14.97
C SER A 163 4.03 13.27 15.09
#